data_AF-L7U909-F1
#
_entry.id   AF-L7U909-F1
#
_cell.length_a   1.000
_cell.length_b   1.000
_cell.length_c   1.000
_cell.angle_alpha   90.00
_cell.angle_beta   90.00
_cell.angle_gamma   90.00
#
_symmetry.space_group_name_H-M   'P 1'
#
loop_
_entity.id
_entity.type
_entity.pdbx_description
1 polymer ?
#
loop_
_entity_poly.entity_id
_entity_poly.type
_entity_poly.pdbx_seq_one_letter_code
_entity_poly.pdbx_strand_id
1 'polypeptide(L)'
;MRRPPSRNCRGAPESLALLKVEPTAADCHPHGMDADAREYLAIQRFYGQRRARRSGVLYLQHIDEGLWVLRALGATEQAQRAYCLHPLVQEDDERTAAWTQALAMNADLSLPPVDGVSEDPRILALALDYRETANAALSHRPDLKTPEDIALSKEPEVNDMLRADKVQNYKDFIRYHRGRHPRSAELEHYFQLWLARLDVTPGQVTRWHAALDRLT
;
A
#
# COMPACT_ATOMS: atom_id res chain seq x y z
N MET A 1 -40.92 -22.86 -53.68
CA MET A 1 -41.50 -22.61 -52.34
C MET A 1 -40.41 -22.73 -51.29
N ARG A 2 -40.54 -21.92 -50.23
CA ARG A 2 -39.49 -21.44 -49.31
C ARG A 2 -38.84 -22.55 -48.46
N ARG A 3 -37.51 -22.56 -48.35
CA ARG A 3 -36.79 -23.12 -47.19
C ARG A 3 -36.39 -21.96 -46.25
N PRO A 4 -36.69 -22.03 -44.94
CA PRO A 4 -36.30 -21.03 -43.94
C PRO A 4 -34.88 -21.30 -43.36
N PRO A 5 -34.32 -20.38 -42.55
CA PRO A 5 -32.89 -20.04 -42.57
C PRO A 5 -32.00 -20.77 -41.54
N SER A 6 -30.71 -20.71 -41.83
CA SER A 6 -29.55 -21.06 -40.99
C SER A 6 -29.58 -20.42 -39.60
N ARG A 7 -29.39 -21.25 -38.56
CA ARG A 7 -28.91 -20.85 -37.23
C ARG A 7 -28.01 -21.94 -36.66
N ASN A 8 -26.73 -21.60 -36.48
CA ASN A 8 -25.92 -21.94 -35.30
C ASN A 8 -24.67 -21.05 -35.38
N CYS A 9 -24.59 -19.93 -34.66
CA CYS A 9 -24.32 -19.80 -33.23
C CYS A 9 -22.89 -20.21 -32.83
N ARG A 10 -22.05 -19.16 -32.77
CA ARG A 10 -21.05 -18.86 -31.72
C ARG A 10 -19.86 -19.81 -31.61
N GLY A 11 -18.79 -19.46 -32.32
CA GLY A 11 -17.43 -19.66 -31.82
C GLY A 11 -16.98 -18.41 -31.05
N ALA A 12 -16.61 -18.58 -29.79
CA ALA A 12 -15.65 -17.78 -29.00
C ALA A 12 -15.67 -18.31 -27.55
N PRO A 13 -14.61 -18.15 -26.75
CA PRO A 13 -13.17 -18.11 -27.09
C PRO A 13 -12.37 -19.11 -26.23
N GLU A 14 -11.28 -19.68 -26.77
CA GLU A 14 -10.25 -20.30 -25.92
C GLU A 14 -9.43 -19.19 -25.27
N SER A 15 -9.83 -18.83 -24.05
CA SER A 15 -9.00 -18.05 -23.13
C SER A 15 -7.98 -19.00 -22.50
N LEU A 16 -6.74 -18.93 -22.98
CA LEU A 16 -5.58 -19.45 -22.25
C LEU A 16 -5.40 -18.59 -20.99
N ALA A 17 -6.03 -19.02 -19.90
CA ALA A 17 -5.71 -18.54 -18.58
C ALA A 17 -4.28 -19.01 -18.25
N LEU A 18 -3.33 -18.09 -18.33
CA LEU A 18 -2.03 -18.22 -17.67
C LEU A 18 -2.29 -18.35 -16.17
N LEU A 19 -2.26 -19.59 -15.68
CA LEU A 19 -2.17 -19.89 -14.26
C LEU A 19 -0.85 -19.30 -13.74
N LYS A 20 -0.92 -18.08 -13.20
CA LYS A 20 0.13 -17.56 -12.32
C LYS A 20 0.09 -18.42 -11.07
N VAL A 21 1.12 -19.24 -10.87
CA VAL A 21 1.32 -19.98 -9.64
C VAL A 21 1.45 -18.96 -8.51
N GLU A 22 0.50 -18.94 -7.58
CA GLU A 22 0.54 -18.02 -6.44
C GLU A 22 1.61 -18.47 -5.44
N PRO A 23 2.45 -17.55 -4.95
CA PRO A 23 3.50 -17.89 -4.01
C PRO A 23 2.91 -18.37 -2.69
N THR A 24 3.51 -19.41 -2.12
CA THR A 24 3.12 -19.92 -0.81
C THR A 24 3.72 -19.06 0.30
N ALA A 25 3.16 -19.14 1.52
CA ALA A 25 3.70 -18.43 2.68
C ALA A 25 5.19 -18.79 3.01
N ALA A 26 5.71 -19.88 2.44
CA ALA A 26 7.11 -20.28 2.55
C ALA A 26 8.04 -19.58 1.54
N ASP A 27 7.51 -19.04 0.45
CA ASP A 27 8.28 -18.34 -0.59
C ASP A 27 8.51 -16.84 -0.25
N CYS A 28 7.84 -16.35 0.80
CA CYS A 28 7.94 -14.98 1.30
C CYS A 28 8.85 -14.93 2.53
N HIS A 29 10.16 -15.17 2.35
CA HIS A 29 11.13 -14.90 3.43
C HIS A 29 11.03 -13.42 3.86
N PRO A 30 11.08 -13.08 5.16
CA PRO A 30 10.94 -11.71 5.67
C PRO A 30 11.95 -10.70 5.09
N HIS A 31 13.06 -11.15 4.49
CA HIS A 31 14.16 -10.31 4.01
C HIS A 31 14.20 -10.03 2.49
N GLY A 32 13.14 -10.28 1.74
CA GLY A 32 13.08 -10.09 0.28
C GLY A 32 13.08 -8.65 -0.26
N MET A 33 13.38 -7.64 0.55
CA MET A 33 13.88 -6.35 0.08
C MET A 33 15.27 -6.28 0.69
N ASP A 34 16.25 -5.93 -0.12
CA ASP A 34 17.61 -5.76 0.35
C ASP A 34 17.56 -4.83 1.57
N ALA A 35 17.91 -5.34 2.76
CA ALA A 35 17.93 -4.53 3.98
C ALA A 35 18.89 -3.33 3.83
N ASP A 36 19.75 -3.40 2.82
CA ASP A 36 20.70 -2.36 2.40
C ASP A 36 20.09 -1.36 1.39
N ALA A 37 18.84 -1.53 0.97
CA ALA A 37 18.14 -0.56 0.13
C ALA A 37 18.08 0.80 0.87
N ARG A 38 18.50 1.87 0.17
CA ARG A 38 18.64 3.21 0.74
C ARG A 38 17.34 3.71 1.36
N GLU A 39 16.20 3.36 0.77
CA GLU A 39 14.89 3.76 1.25
C GLU A 39 14.50 3.07 2.55
N TYR A 40 14.81 1.78 2.67
CA TYR A 40 14.59 1.03 3.89
C TYR A 40 15.50 1.55 5.02
N LEU A 41 16.78 1.80 4.72
CA LEU A 41 17.72 2.41 5.66
C LEU A 41 17.27 3.82 6.09
N ALA A 42 16.71 4.61 5.17
CA ALA A 42 16.19 5.94 5.47
C ALA A 42 15.03 5.87 6.47
N ILE A 43 14.05 4.99 6.24
CA ILE A 43 12.91 4.86 7.15
C ILE A 43 13.31 4.19 8.48
N GLN A 44 14.26 3.26 8.46
CA GLN A 44 14.85 2.68 9.66
C GLN A 44 15.53 3.74 10.52
N ARG A 45 16.34 4.64 9.93
CA ARG A 45 16.97 5.76 10.64
C ARG A 45 15.92 6.73 11.18
N PHE A 46 14.92 7.06 10.37
CA PHE A 46 13.84 7.95 10.79
C PHE A 46 13.11 7.34 11.98
N TYR A 47 12.57 6.13 11.88
CA TYR A 47 11.81 5.52 12.96
C TYR A 47 12.67 5.18 14.17
N GLY A 48 13.91 4.71 13.96
CA GLY A 48 14.79 4.27 15.03
C GLY A 48 14.10 3.26 15.93
N GLN A 49 14.07 3.55 17.24
CA GLN A 49 13.40 2.71 18.24
C GLN A 49 11.97 3.19 18.59
N ARG A 50 11.40 4.11 17.79
CA ARG A 50 10.07 4.66 18.07
C ARG A 50 9.01 3.55 18.02
N ARG A 51 8.13 3.58 19.01
CA ARG A 51 7.02 2.63 19.17
C ARG A 51 5.69 3.37 19.14
N ALA A 52 4.67 2.73 18.58
CA ALA A 52 3.31 3.23 18.66
C ALA A 52 2.84 3.30 20.12
N ARG A 53 2.36 4.46 20.56
CA ARG A 53 2.06 4.76 21.98
C ARG A 53 1.12 3.75 22.65
N ARG A 54 0.21 3.13 21.89
CA ARG A 54 -0.85 2.25 22.42
C ARG A 54 -0.52 0.76 22.32
N SER A 55 0.03 0.32 21.19
CA SER A 55 0.37 -1.09 20.98
C SER A 55 1.76 -1.45 21.50
N GLY A 56 2.66 -0.47 21.63
CA GLY A 56 4.07 -0.71 21.93
C GLY A 56 4.85 -1.33 20.77
N VAL A 57 4.21 -1.56 19.62
CA VAL A 57 4.83 -2.11 18.41
C VAL A 57 5.80 -1.08 17.81
N LEU A 58 6.93 -1.55 17.25
CA LEU A 58 7.88 -0.68 16.55
C LEU A 58 7.25 -0.17 15.26
N TYR A 59 7.42 1.12 14.96
CA TYR A 59 6.95 1.64 13.68
C TYR A 59 7.62 0.97 12.47
N LEU A 60 8.87 0.52 12.63
CA LEU A 60 9.56 -0.23 11.57
C LEU A 60 8.86 -1.56 11.24
N GLN A 61 8.23 -2.20 12.23
CA GLN A 61 7.47 -3.43 12.02
C GLN A 61 6.28 -3.21 11.07
N HIS A 62 5.68 -2.02 11.07
CA HIS A 62 4.60 -1.69 10.13
C HIS A 62 5.12 -1.66 8.69
N ILE A 63 6.36 -1.21 8.49
CA ILE A 63 7.03 -1.26 7.18
C ILE A 63 7.25 -2.70 6.77
N ASP A 64 7.81 -3.54 7.65
CA ASP A 64 8.09 -4.94 7.33
C ASP A 64 6.81 -5.71 6.97
N GLU A 65 5.72 -5.48 7.71
CA GLU A 65 4.42 -6.09 7.46
C GLU A 65 3.83 -5.61 6.12
N GLY A 66 3.88 -4.31 5.82
CA GLY A 66 3.42 -3.78 4.54
C GLY A 66 4.24 -4.30 3.36
N LEU A 67 5.56 -4.40 3.50
CA LEU A 67 6.44 -5.00 2.49
C LEU A 67 6.11 -6.47 2.24
N TRP A 68 5.79 -7.22 3.30
CA TRP A 68 5.33 -8.60 3.14
C TRP A 68 4.04 -8.65 2.30
N VAL A 69 3.06 -7.77 2.56
CA VAL A 69 1.81 -7.71 1.77
C VAL A 69 2.08 -7.32 0.33
N LEU A 70 2.96 -6.35 0.08
CA LEU A 70 3.35 -5.95 -1.28
C LEU A 70 3.98 -7.10 -2.07
N ARG A 71 4.82 -7.91 -1.44
CA ARG A 71 5.38 -9.11 -2.10
C ARG A 71 4.31 -10.15 -2.37
N ALA A 72 3.39 -10.38 -1.43
CA ALA A 72 2.27 -11.29 -1.63
C ALA A 72 1.33 -10.83 -2.76
N LEU A 73 1.25 -9.53 -3.04
CA LEU A 73 0.54 -8.95 -4.19
C LEU A 73 1.32 -9.07 -5.51
N GLY A 74 2.62 -9.38 -5.47
CA GLY A 74 3.50 -9.31 -6.63
C GLY A 74 3.82 -7.87 -7.06
N ALA A 75 3.78 -6.92 -6.12
CA ALA A 75 4.06 -5.52 -6.40
C ALA A 75 5.53 -5.30 -6.83
N THR A 76 5.75 -4.26 -7.64
CA THR A 76 7.08 -3.94 -8.18
C THR A 76 8.08 -3.57 -7.08
N GLU A 77 9.37 -3.72 -7.37
CA GLU A 77 10.42 -3.27 -6.45
C GLU A 77 10.33 -1.75 -6.18
N GLN A 78 9.98 -0.97 -7.19
CA GLN A 78 9.75 0.48 -7.03
C GLN A 78 8.62 0.78 -6.04
N ALA A 79 7.49 0.05 -6.11
CA ALA A 79 6.40 0.20 -5.15
C ALA A 79 6.85 -0.16 -3.72
N GLN A 80 7.61 -1.25 -3.57
CA GLN A 80 8.15 -1.67 -2.28
C GLN A 80 9.11 -0.64 -1.69
N ARG A 81 10.04 -0.09 -2.49
CA ARG A 81 10.97 0.95 -2.05
C ARG A 81 10.26 2.27 -1.75
N ALA A 82 9.29 2.66 -2.58
CA ALA A 82 8.45 3.85 -2.34
C ALA A 82 7.61 3.70 -1.06
N TYR A 83 7.13 2.48 -0.77
CA TYR A 83 6.45 2.17 0.48
C TYR A 83 7.34 2.38 1.70
N CYS A 84 8.66 2.18 1.61
CA CYS A 84 9.53 2.53 2.74
C CYS A 84 9.53 4.04 3.01
N LEU A 85 9.43 4.86 1.96
CA LEU A 85 9.48 6.32 2.08
C LEU A 85 8.14 6.96 2.45
N HIS A 86 7.02 6.26 2.27
CA HIS A 86 5.68 6.84 2.45
C HIS A 86 5.49 7.56 3.80
N PRO A 87 6.01 7.09 4.95
CA PRO A 87 5.82 7.81 6.21
C PRO A 87 6.68 9.07 6.33
N LEU A 88 7.76 9.17 5.56
CA LEU A 88 8.59 10.38 5.52
C LEU A 88 7.85 11.54 4.84
N VAL A 89 6.94 11.24 3.92
CA VAL A 89 6.21 12.25 3.14
C VAL A 89 4.76 12.42 3.58
N GLN A 90 4.30 11.62 4.54
CA GLN A 90 2.90 11.62 4.97
C GLN A 90 2.40 12.99 5.44
N GLU A 91 3.24 13.70 6.19
CA GLU A 91 2.92 15.02 6.75
C GLU A 91 3.28 16.15 5.78
N ASP A 92 2.60 17.29 5.91
CA ASP A 92 2.92 18.52 5.20
C ASP A 92 4.04 19.29 5.91
N ASP A 93 5.28 18.81 5.73
CA ASP A 93 6.47 19.41 6.34
C ASP A 93 7.49 19.89 5.29
N GLU A 94 8.56 20.54 5.79
CA GLU A 94 9.64 21.07 4.95
C GLU A 94 10.29 20.00 4.06
N ARG A 95 10.35 18.73 4.52
CA ARG A 95 10.91 17.63 3.74
C ARG A 95 10.01 17.30 2.55
N THR A 96 8.70 17.17 2.77
CA THR A 96 7.72 16.92 1.70
C THR A 96 7.72 18.05 0.67
N ALA A 97 7.75 19.32 1.13
CA ALA A 97 7.81 20.49 0.26
C ALA A 97 9.08 20.46 -0.62
N ALA A 98 10.21 20.14 -0.01
CA ALA A 98 11.49 20.18 -0.70
C ALA A 98 11.67 18.99 -1.68
N TRP A 99 11.13 17.81 -1.39
CA TRP A 99 11.07 16.70 -2.36
C TRP A 99 10.15 17.00 -3.54
N THR A 100 8.99 17.62 -3.29
CA THR A 100 8.07 18.06 -4.34
C THR A 100 8.75 19.05 -5.29
N GLN A 101 9.48 20.02 -4.73
CA GLN A 101 10.25 20.99 -5.52
C GLN A 101 11.36 20.32 -6.34
N ALA A 102 12.12 19.38 -5.76
CA ALA A 102 13.20 18.68 -6.45
C ALA A 102 12.69 17.91 -7.69
N LEU A 103 11.56 17.21 -7.57
CA LEU A 103 10.92 16.53 -8.70
C LEU A 103 10.44 17.52 -9.77
N ALA A 104 9.79 18.62 -9.37
CA ALA A 104 9.29 19.62 -10.31
C ALA A 104 10.41 20.28 -11.14
N MET A 105 11.61 20.39 -10.56
CA MET A 105 12.77 20.98 -11.21
C MET A 105 13.64 19.97 -11.97
N ASN A 106 13.30 18.67 -11.96
CA ASN A 106 14.17 17.57 -12.38
C ASN A 106 15.58 17.70 -11.76
N ALA A 107 15.64 18.11 -10.50
CA ALA A 107 16.89 18.34 -9.79
C ALA A 107 17.62 17.01 -9.56
N ASP A 108 18.94 17.09 -9.41
CA ASP A 108 19.75 15.95 -9.00
C ASP A 108 19.36 15.51 -7.59
N LEU A 109 18.65 14.38 -7.50
CA LEU A 109 18.15 13.81 -6.26
C LEU A 109 19.27 13.21 -5.37
N SER A 110 20.51 13.19 -5.87
CA SER A 110 21.70 12.86 -5.07
C SER A 110 22.19 14.02 -4.21
N LEU A 111 21.67 15.23 -4.46
CA LEU A 111 21.94 16.45 -3.69
C LEU A 111 20.67 16.89 -2.91
N PRO A 112 20.79 17.70 -1.83
CA PRO A 112 19.77 17.73 -0.78
C PRO A 112 18.44 18.33 -1.25
N PRO A 113 17.34 17.97 -0.56
CA PRO A 113 17.18 18.25 0.87
C PRO A 113 17.50 17.06 1.77
N VAL A 114 17.51 15.84 1.24
CA VAL A 114 17.86 14.63 1.99
C VAL A 114 18.74 13.75 1.12
N ASP A 115 20.04 14.03 1.16
CA ASP A 115 21.06 13.29 0.42
C ASP A 115 20.90 11.78 0.59
N GLY A 116 20.86 11.06 -0.53
CA GLY A 116 21.05 9.61 -0.56
C GLY A 116 19.87 8.75 -0.11
N VAL A 117 18.63 9.27 -0.12
CA VAL A 117 17.44 8.47 0.22
C VAL A 117 17.00 7.56 -0.94
N SER A 118 16.98 8.07 -2.17
CA SER A 118 16.75 7.31 -3.41
C SER A 118 17.46 8.03 -4.56
N GLU A 119 18.04 7.27 -5.50
CA GLU A 119 18.54 7.80 -6.78
C GLU A 119 17.50 7.69 -7.90
N ASP A 120 16.39 6.97 -7.67
CA ASP A 120 15.32 6.80 -8.64
C ASP A 120 14.20 7.82 -8.38
N PRO A 121 13.99 8.82 -9.29
CA PRO A 121 12.91 9.80 -9.15
C PRO A 121 11.52 9.17 -9.13
N ARG A 122 11.33 8.00 -9.74
CA ARG A 122 10.04 7.30 -9.76
C ARG A 122 9.63 6.87 -8.36
N ILE A 123 10.58 6.43 -7.53
CA ILE A 123 10.31 5.99 -6.15
C ILE A 123 9.77 7.16 -5.30
N LEU A 124 10.37 8.34 -5.45
CA LEU A 124 9.90 9.55 -4.75
C LEU A 124 8.53 10.00 -5.27
N ALA A 125 8.35 9.97 -6.59
CA ALA A 125 7.06 10.31 -7.21
C ALA A 125 5.93 9.40 -6.71
N LEU A 126 6.17 8.09 -6.63
CA LEU A 126 5.21 7.11 -6.08
C LEU A 126 4.90 7.38 -4.60
N ALA A 127 5.90 7.72 -3.78
CA ALA A 127 5.69 8.03 -2.37
C ALA A 127 4.85 9.31 -2.16
N LEU A 128 5.09 10.34 -2.97
CA LEU A 128 4.32 11.58 -2.92
C LEU A 128 2.90 11.39 -3.47
N ASP A 129 2.72 10.62 -4.54
CA ASP A 129 1.38 10.31 -5.06
C ASP A 129 0.57 9.42 -4.10
N TYR A 130 1.25 8.49 -3.39
CA TYR A 130 0.65 7.79 -2.26
C TYR A 130 0.14 8.76 -1.20
N ARG A 131 0.96 9.73 -0.79
CA ARG A 131 0.55 10.75 0.19
C ARG A 131 -0.68 11.51 -0.28
N GLU A 132 -0.66 12.04 -1.50
CA GLU A 132 -1.80 12.78 -2.06
C GLU A 132 -3.07 11.93 -2.04
N THR A 133 -2.97 10.68 -2.51
CA THR A 133 -4.11 9.76 -2.57
C THR A 133 -4.63 9.37 -1.17
N ALA A 134 -3.74 9.08 -0.23
CA ALA A 134 -4.10 8.72 1.14
C ALA A 134 -4.72 9.92 1.89
N ASN A 135 -4.12 11.11 1.78
CA ASN A 135 -4.56 12.33 2.45
C ASN A 135 -5.86 12.88 1.86
N ALA A 136 -6.13 12.63 0.58
CA ALA A 136 -7.42 12.94 -0.02
C ALA A 136 -8.57 12.20 0.66
N ALA A 137 -8.34 11.03 1.28
CA ALA A 137 -9.40 10.23 1.91
C ALA A 137 -9.05 9.84 3.36
N LEU A 138 -8.80 10.83 4.22
CA LEU A 138 -8.58 10.63 5.66
C LEU A 138 -9.86 10.25 6.42
N SER A 139 -9.71 9.48 7.51
CA SER A 139 -10.83 8.93 8.28
C SER A 139 -11.75 9.95 8.96
N HIS A 140 -11.35 11.21 9.06
CA HIS A 140 -12.18 12.29 9.62
C HIS A 140 -12.97 13.06 8.56
N ARG A 141 -12.88 12.68 7.29
CA ARG A 141 -13.68 13.29 6.23
C ARG A 141 -15.15 12.88 6.37
N PRO A 142 -16.09 13.83 6.55
CA PRO A 142 -17.50 13.52 6.78
C PRO A 142 -18.25 13.06 5.51
N ASP A 143 -17.63 13.24 4.34
CA ASP A 143 -18.21 12.97 3.03
C ASP A 143 -17.76 11.63 2.41
N LEU A 144 -16.87 10.87 3.08
CA LEU A 144 -16.56 9.49 2.72
C LEU A 144 -17.68 8.57 3.21
N LYS A 145 -18.55 8.10 2.31
CA LYS A 145 -19.71 7.26 2.64
C LYS A 145 -19.71 5.93 1.89
N THR A 146 -19.18 5.91 0.68
CA THR A 146 -19.08 4.71 -0.16
C THR A 146 -17.65 4.53 -0.67
N PRO A 147 -17.28 3.33 -1.12
CA PRO A 147 -15.95 3.09 -1.68
C PRO A 147 -15.61 4.06 -2.82
N GLU A 148 -16.60 4.41 -3.66
CA GLU A 148 -16.45 5.28 -4.82
C GLU A 148 -16.06 6.72 -4.47
N ASP A 149 -16.30 7.17 -3.24
CA ASP A 149 -15.86 8.49 -2.75
C ASP A 149 -14.34 8.58 -2.60
N ILE A 150 -13.65 7.44 -2.58
CA ILE A 150 -12.19 7.34 -2.52
C ILE A 150 -11.64 7.32 -3.95
N ALA A 151 -11.02 8.43 -4.34
CA ALA A 151 -10.24 8.49 -5.57
C ALA A 151 -8.97 7.64 -5.40
N LEU A 152 -8.68 6.80 -6.39
CA LEU A 152 -7.43 6.05 -6.46
C LEU A 152 -6.43 6.75 -7.36
N SER A 153 -5.15 6.47 -7.15
CA SER A 153 -4.10 6.92 -8.05
C SER A 153 -4.26 6.27 -9.43
N LYS A 154 -3.80 6.97 -10.46
CA LYS A 154 -3.64 6.42 -11.82
C LYS A 154 -2.50 5.42 -11.91
N GLU A 155 -1.57 5.46 -10.95
CA GLU A 155 -0.42 4.56 -10.85
C GLU A 155 -0.81 3.30 -10.07
N PRO A 156 -0.82 2.11 -10.70
CA PRO A 156 -1.14 0.85 -10.02
C PRO A 156 -0.28 0.58 -8.79
N GLU A 157 1.00 0.92 -8.85
CA GLU A 157 1.97 0.77 -7.76
C GLU A 157 1.54 1.50 -6.48
N VAL A 158 0.98 2.71 -6.61
CA VAL A 158 0.46 3.48 -5.48
C VAL A 158 -0.76 2.80 -4.87
N ASN A 159 -1.62 2.21 -5.71
CA ASN A 159 -2.79 1.48 -5.21
C ASN A 159 -2.38 0.19 -4.48
N ASP A 160 -1.29 -0.47 -4.88
CA ASP A 160 -0.73 -1.61 -4.15
C ASP A 160 -0.12 -1.17 -2.81
N MET A 161 0.58 -0.03 -2.78
CA MET A 161 1.05 0.58 -1.53
C MET A 161 -0.11 0.87 -0.56
N LEU A 162 -1.22 1.41 -1.06
CA LEU A 162 -2.44 1.66 -0.27
C LEU A 162 -3.07 0.35 0.21
N ARG A 163 -3.08 -0.72 -0.59
CA ARG A 163 -3.55 -2.06 -0.14
C ARG A 163 -2.72 -2.54 1.06
N ALA A 164 -1.41 -2.50 0.93
CA ALA A 164 -0.50 -2.93 1.98
C ALA A 164 -0.68 -2.12 3.26
N ASP A 165 -0.70 -0.79 3.16
CA ASP A 165 -0.95 0.11 4.29
C ASP A 165 -2.30 -0.17 4.96
N LYS A 166 -3.39 -0.26 4.20
CA LYS A 166 -4.73 -0.41 4.77
C LYS A 166 -4.93 -1.79 5.39
N VAL A 167 -4.34 -2.84 4.82
CA VAL A 167 -4.35 -4.18 5.41
C VAL A 167 -3.60 -4.20 6.74
N GLN A 168 -2.39 -3.63 6.78
CA GLN A 168 -1.56 -3.54 7.98
C GLN A 168 -2.26 -2.70 9.07
N ASN A 169 -2.69 -1.49 8.74
CA ASN A 169 -3.38 -0.59 9.67
C ASN A 169 -4.69 -1.18 10.20
N TYR A 170 -5.43 -1.90 9.36
CA TYR A 170 -6.66 -2.56 9.80
C TYR A 170 -6.38 -3.70 10.79
N LYS A 171 -5.27 -4.44 10.62
CA LYS A 171 -4.82 -5.46 11.58
C LYS A 171 -4.62 -4.82 12.96
N ASP A 172 -3.86 -3.73 13.01
CA ASP A 172 -3.57 -3.02 14.26
C ASP A 172 -4.83 -2.41 14.86
N PHE A 173 -5.72 -1.87 14.04
CA PHE A 173 -7.02 -1.40 14.49
C PHE A 173 -7.81 -2.52 15.18
N ILE A 174 -7.94 -3.69 14.55
CA ILE A 174 -8.65 -4.85 15.14
C ILE A 174 -8.01 -5.23 16.48
N ARG A 175 -6.68 -5.34 16.51
CA ARG A 175 -5.94 -5.87 17.66
C ARG A 175 -5.90 -4.91 18.85
N TYR A 176 -5.76 -3.62 18.61
CA TYR A 176 -5.44 -2.64 19.66
C TYR A 176 -6.53 -1.58 19.88
N HIS A 177 -7.37 -1.30 18.88
CA HIS A 177 -8.28 -0.15 18.90
C HIS A 177 -9.77 -0.51 18.87
N ARG A 178 -10.14 -1.64 18.28
CA ARG A 178 -11.53 -2.05 18.11
C ARG A 178 -12.23 -2.18 19.46
N GLY A 179 -13.38 -1.51 19.60
CA GLY A 179 -14.17 -1.46 20.83
C GLY A 179 -13.59 -0.59 21.95
N ARG A 180 -12.39 -0.02 21.78
CA ARG A 180 -11.73 0.85 22.79
C ARG A 180 -11.55 2.29 22.31
N HIS A 181 -11.42 2.50 21.01
CA HIS A 181 -11.27 3.84 20.44
C HIS A 181 -12.63 4.56 20.42
N PRO A 182 -12.72 5.85 20.81
CA PRO A 182 -14.00 6.61 20.76
C PRO A 182 -14.66 6.58 19.38
N ARG A 183 -13.83 6.60 18.33
CA ARG A 183 -14.24 6.53 16.92
C ARG A 183 -14.21 5.10 16.35
N SER A 184 -14.35 4.04 17.16
CA SER A 184 -14.14 2.66 16.70
C SER A 184 -15.09 2.27 15.56
N ALA A 185 -16.36 2.64 15.62
CA ALA A 185 -17.32 2.32 14.55
C ALA A 185 -16.99 3.05 13.24
N GLU A 186 -16.61 4.33 13.34
CA GLU A 186 -16.19 5.13 12.19
C GLU A 186 -14.91 4.58 11.56
N LEU A 187 -13.91 4.19 12.37
CA LEU A 187 -12.67 3.62 11.88
C LEU A 187 -12.88 2.25 11.24
N GLU A 188 -13.75 1.41 11.81
CA GLU A 188 -14.15 0.16 11.17
C GLU A 188 -14.75 0.42 9.79
N HIS A 189 -15.73 1.33 9.70
CA HIS A 189 -16.34 1.69 8.42
C HIS A 189 -15.32 2.24 7.43
N TYR A 190 -14.43 3.13 7.88
CA TYR A 190 -13.32 3.68 7.09
C TYR A 190 -12.43 2.59 6.48
N PHE A 191 -12.01 1.59 7.26
CA PHE A 191 -11.21 0.49 6.72
C PHE A 191 -12.01 -0.35 5.73
N GLN A 192 -13.30 -0.62 5.98
CA GLN A 192 -14.13 -1.35 5.03
C GLN A 192 -14.29 -0.61 3.69
N LEU A 193 -14.44 0.72 3.71
CA LEU A 193 -14.49 1.53 2.48
C LEU A 193 -13.19 1.42 1.67
N TRP A 194 -12.05 1.57 2.32
CA TRP A 194 -10.74 1.42 1.67
C TRP A 194 -10.50 0.03 1.11
N LEU A 195 -10.76 -1.02 1.89
CA LEU A 195 -10.57 -2.41 1.46
C LEU A 195 -11.48 -2.76 0.28
N ALA A 196 -12.75 -2.34 0.33
CA ALA A 196 -13.67 -2.51 -0.79
C ALA A 196 -13.19 -1.73 -2.03
N ARG A 197 -12.76 -0.47 -1.86
CA ARG A 197 -12.32 0.37 -2.99
C ARG A 197 -11.08 -0.18 -3.69
N LEU A 198 -10.19 -0.79 -2.92
CA LEU A 198 -8.94 -1.39 -3.39
C LEU A 198 -9.11 -2.85 -3.82
N ASP A 199 -10.34 -3.36 -3.89
CA ASP A 199 -10.64 -4.76 -4.26
C ASP A 199 -9.94 -5.80 -3.37
N VAL A 200 -9.77 -5.48 -2.08
CA VAL A 200 -9.22 -6.41 -1.08
C VAL A 200 -10.36 -7.21 -0.45
N THR A 201 -10.42 -8.49 -0.78
CA THR A 201 -11.48 -9.39 -0.28
C THR A 201 -11.29 -9.74 1.20
N PRO A 202 -12.37 -10.07 1.94
CA PRO A 202 -12.27 -10.55 3.33
C PRO A 202 -11.37 -11.79 3.48
N GLY A 203 -11.36 -12.65 2.46
CA GLY A 203 -10.50 -13.83 2.41
C GLY A 203 -9.02 -13.47 2.32
N GLN A 204 -8.65 -12.44 1.54
CA GLN A 204 -7.28 -11.92 1.51
C GLN A 204 -6.89 -11.31 2.86
N VAL A 205 -7.75 -10.47 3.45
CA VAL A 205 -7.50 -9.87 4.78
C VAL A 205 -7.22 -10.94 5.82
N THR A 206 -8.06 -11.96 5.90
CA THR A 206 -7.90 -13.05 6.87
C THR A 206 -6.58 -13.80 6.67
N ARG A 207 -6.24 -14.14 5.40
CA ARG A 207 -4.99 -14.84 5.09
C ARG A 207 -3.77 -13.99 5.42
N TRP A 208 -3.78 -12.71 5.03
CA TRP A 208 -2.66 -11.81 5.26
C TRP A 208 -2.49 -11.49 6.75
N HIS A 209 -3.56 -11.16 7.49
CA HIS A 209 -3.47 -10.95 8.94
C HIS A 209 -2.88 -12.18 9.66
N ALA A 210 -3.32 -13.39 9.31
CA ALA A 210 -2.79 -14.63 9.87
C ALA A 210 -1.31 -14.90 9.53
N ALA A 211 -0.83 -14.38 8.39
CA ALA A 211 0.59 -14.45 8.03
C ALA A 211 1.40 -13.38 8.77
N LEU A 212 0.88 -12.16 8.85
CA LEU A 212 1.52 -11.04 9.55
C LEU A 212 1.69 -11.32 11.04
N ASP A 213 0.73 -11.99 11.69
CA ASP A 213 0.86 -12.40 13.10
C ASP A 213 2.00 -13.39 13.36
N ARG A 214 2.56 -14.03 12.31
CA ARG A 214 3.73 -14.92 12.43
C ARG A 214 5.06 -14.20 12.24
N LEU A 215 5.04 -12.94 11.82
CA LEU A 215 6.24 -12.11 11.65
C LEU A 215 6.67 -11.42 12.96
N THR A 216 5.83 -11.50 14.00
CA THR A 216 5.90 -10.68 15.23
C THR A 216 6.04 -11.56 16.46
#